data_AF-A0A842HVS3-F1
#
_entry.id   AF-A0A842HVS3-F1
#
_cell.length_a   1.000
_cell.length_b   1.000
_cell.length_c   1.000
_cell.angle_alpha   90.00
_cell.angle_beta   90.00
_cell.angle_gamma   90.00
#
_symmetry.space_group_name_H-M   'P 1'
#
loop_
_entity.id
_entity.type
_entity.pdbx_description
1 polymer ?
#
loop_
_entity_poly.entity_id
_entity_poly.type
_entity_poly.pdbx_seq_one_letter_code
_entity_poly.pdbx_strand_id
1 'polypeptide(L)'
;MARFTKDLPQIAMRDDVRAELLRAFAAPQFERSPVMRRLLSFLVEKAAQGEGARLKAYTIAVDALGRPPNFDTQADSYPRVQVGRLRKLLDAYYAECGIAGDVRFHIPKGGYEMRFEASAVPEPAPSVPAAPESQDPPPPFAGWTGWEIFRFAAVAFLAVIIGLLAWQGLEATGFRG
;
A
#
# COMPACT_ATOMS: atom_id res chain seq x y z
N MET A 1 6.34 -31.13 -9.01
CA MET A 1 6.03 -31.03 -7.56
C MET A 1 7.33 -30.84 -6.80
N ALA A 2 7.42 -29.82 -5.92
CA ALA A 2 8.41 -29.60 -4.85
C ALA A 2 8.87 -28.12 -4.77
N ARG A 3 8.75 -27.54 -3.56
CA ARG A 3 9.46 -26.36 -2.97
C ARG A 3 8.58 -25.39 -2.16
N PHE A 4 7.31 -25.68 -1.93
CA PHE A 4 6.42 -24.70 -1.27
C PHE A 4 6.52 -24.61 0.27
N THR A 5 7.34 -25.43 0.93
CA THR A 5 7.38 -25.48 2.40
C THR A 5 8.73 -25.12 3.03
N LYS A 6 9.76 -24.74 2.26
CA LYS A 6 11.11 -24.49 2.79
C LYS A 6 11.61 -23.04 2.72
N ASP A 7 10.94 -22.18 1.96
CA ASP A 7 11.30 -20.77 1.84
C ASP A 7 10.17 -19.88 2.38
N LEU A 8 9.82 -20.06 3.66
CA LEU A 8 9.51 -18.86 4.45
C LEU A 8 10.89 -18.30 4.81
N PRO A 9 11.44 -17.35 4.02
CA PRO A 9 12.76 -16.83 4.31
C PRO A 9 12.75 -16.28 5.75
N GLN A 10 13.82 -16.56 6.51
CA GLN A 10 14.00 -16.08 7.90
C GLN A 10 14.25 -14.57 7.95
N ILE A 11 13.37 -13.82 7.31
CA ILE A 11 13.45 -12.37 7.22
C ILE A 11 12.92 -11.85 8.54
N ALA A 12 13.68 -10.92 9.11
CA ALA A 12 13.27 -10.11 10.24
C ALA A 12 12.09 -9.22 9.81
N MET A 13 10.90 -9.83 9.67
CA MET A 13 9.63 -9.14 9.60
C MET A 13 9.03 -9.13 11.00
N ARG A 14 8.25 -8.10 11.30
CA ARG A 14 7.50 -8.01 12.55
C ARG A 14 6.58 -9.23 12.72
N ASP A 15 6.40 -9.69 13.95
CA ASP A 15 5.64 -10.92 14.22
C ASP A 15 4.16 -10.78 13.86
N ASP A 16 3.58 -9.58 14.00
CA ASP A 16 2.21 -9.26 13.58
C ASP A 16 2.02 -9.42 12.06
N VAL A 17 2.96 -8.93 11.25
CA VAL A 17 2.97 -9.10 9.79
C VAL A 17 3.09 -10.57 9.42
N ARG A 18 3.95 -11.33 10.10
CA ARG A 18 4.10 -12.77 9.88
C ARG A 18 2.81 -13.52 10.21
N ALA A 19 2.20 -13.21 11.35
CA ALA A 19 0.96 -13.83 11.79
C ALA A 19 -0.18 -13.57 10.81
N GLU A 20 -0.32 -12.33 10.32
CA GLU A 20 -1.35 -11.98 9.34
C GLU A 20 -1.12 -12.66 7.98
N LEU A 21 0.14 -12.79 7.54
CA LEU A 21 0.47 -13.54 6.31
C LEU A 21 0.07 -15.01 6.40
N LEU A 22 0.35 -15.66 7.53
CA LEU A 22 -0.06 -17.04 7.78
C LEU A 22 -1.59 -17.18 7.83
N ARG A 23 -2.28 -16.22 8.44
CA ARG A 23 -3.75 -16.18 8.48
C ARG A 23 -4.35 -16.04 7.09
N ALA A 24 -3.87 -15.07 6.29
CA ALA A 24 -4.30 -14.90 4.91
C ALA A 24 -4.07 -16.19 4.10
N PHE A 25 -2.96 -16.89 4.32
CA PHE A 25 -2.66 -18.15 3.66
C PHE A 25 -3.55 -19.33 4.06
N ALA A 26 -4.20 -19.28 5.23
CA ALA A 26 -5.18 -20.27 5.66
C ALA A 26 -6.58 -20.02 5.07
N ALA A 27 -6.82 -18.84 4.51
CA ALA A 27 -8.12 -18.50 3.92
C ALA A 27 -8.33 -19.24 2.57
N PRO A 28 -9.56 -19.72 2.29
CA PRO A 28 -9.84 -20.56 1.13
C PRO A 28 -9.55 -19.87 -0.21
N GLN A 29 -9.63 -18.53 -0.26
CA GLN A 29 -9.31 -17.74 -1.44
C GLN A 29 -7.82 -17.84 -1.82
N PHE A 30 -6.93 -17.91 -0.82
CA PHE A 30 -5.48 -18.01 -1.03
C PHE A 30 -5.02 -19.46 -1.14
N GLU A 31 -5.64 -20.39 -0.42
CA GLU A 31 -5.31 -21.82 -0.47
C GLU A 31 -5.39 -22.38 -1.90
N ARG A 32 -6.43 -21.98 -2.65
CA ARG A 32 -6.69 -22.43 -4.01
C ARG A 32 -5.76 -21.84 -5.07
N SER A 33 -4.95 -20.84 -4.73
CA SER A 33 -4.13 -20.11 -5.71
C SER A 33 -2.66 -19.98 -5.27
N PRO A 34 -1.79 -20.92 -5.68
CA PRO A 34 -0.37 -20.84 -5.37
C PRO A 34 0.32 -19.60 -5.96
N VAL A 35 -0.19 -19.08 -7.09
CA VAL A 35 0.31 -17.83 -7.68
C VAL A 35 0.02 -16.63 -6.79
N MET A 36 -1.19 -16.54 -6.21
CA MET A 36 -1.54 -15.44 -5.30
C MET A 36 -0.75 -15.52 -4.00
N ARG A 37 -0.52 -16.73 -3.46
CA ARG A 37 0.35 -16.92 -2.28
C ARG A 37 1.78 -16.45 -2.54
N ARG A 38 2.37 -16.84 -3.69
CA ARG A 38 3.73 -16.42 -4.06
C ARG A 38 3.83 -14.91 -4.24
N LEU A 39 2.85 -14.31 -4.93
CA LEU A 39 2.81 -12.86 -5.12
C LEU A 39 2.63 -12.12 -3.78
N LEU A 40 1.71 -12.56 -2.93
CA LEU A 40 1.49 -11.95 -1.61
C LEU A 40 2.75 -12.03 -0.74
N SER A 41 3.36 -13.22 -0.65
CA SER A 41 4.61 -13.42 0.10
C SER A 41 5.70 -12.46 -0.36
N PHE A 42 5.91 -12.37 -1.67
CA PHE A 42 6.95 -11.53 -2.26
C PHE A 42 6.72 -10.05 -1.96
N LEU A 43 5.49 -9.55 -2.08
CA LEU A 43 5.18 -8.15 -1.80
C LEU A 43 5.32 -7.81 -0.32
N VAL A 44 4.86 -8.70 0.59
CA VAL A 44 5.04 -8.52 2.04
C VAL A 44 6.51 -8.50 2.41
N GLU A 45 7.30 -9.42 1.86
CA GLU A 45 8.74 -9.47 2.07
C GLU A 45 9.43 -8.17 1.64
N LYS A 46 9.15 -7.71 0.42
CA LYS A 46 9.76 -6.48 -0.09
C LYS A 46 9.32 -5.25 0.69
N ALA A 47 8.09 -5.19 1.16
CA ALA A 47 7.65 -4.13 2.05
C ALA A 47 8.33 -4.19 3.44
N ALA A 48 8.49 -5.38 4.02
CA ALA A 48 9.19 -5.56 5.29
C ALA A 48 10.68 -5.18 5.21
N GLN A 49 11.30 -5.32 4.04
CA GLN A 49 12.67 -4.87 3.75
C GLN A 49 12.77 -3.36 3.44
N GLY A 50 11.66 -2.62 3.39
CA GLY A 50 11.65 -1.20 2.99
C GLY A 50 11.85 -0.97 1.48
N GLU A 51 11.83 -2.03 0.66
CA GLU A 51 11.96 -1.97 -0.79
C GLU A 51 10.60 -1.86 -1.52
N GLY A 52 9.50 -1.88 -0.76
CA GLY A 52 8.10 -1.75 -1.19
C GLY A 52 7.87 -0.70 -2.29
N ALA A 53 8.33 0.53 -2.04
CA ALA A 53 8.09 1.67 -2.91
C ALA A 53 8.85 1.63 -4.25
N ARG A 54 9.91 0.82 -4.35
CA ARG A 54 10.77 0.73 -5.55
C ARG A 54 10.40 -0.44 -6.46
N LEU A 55 9.39 -1.23 -6.09
CA LEU A 55 8.92 -2.36 -6.87
C LEU A 55 8.44 -1.94 -8.26
N LYS A 56 8.92 -2.67 -9.27
CA LYS A 56 8.55 -2.50 -10.67
C LYS A 56 7.82 -3.73 -11.18
N ALA A 57 7.01 -3.54 -12.21
CA ALA A 57 6.27 -4.63 -12.86
C ALA A 57 7.20 -5.77 -13.34
N TYR A 58 8.38 -5.42 -13.84
CA TYR A 58 9.40 -6.39 -14.28
C TYR A 58 9.86 -7.30 -13.14
N THR A 59 10.25 -6.70 -12.02
CA THR A 59 10.69 -7.42 -10.80
C THR A 59 9.61 -8.38 -10.32
N ILE A 60 8.35 -7.95 -10.31
CA ILE A 60 7.22 -8.81 -9.95
C ILE A 60 7.05 -9.94 -10.97
N ALA A 61 7.21 -9.66 -12.27
CA ALA A 61 7.11 -10.66 -13.31
C ALA A 61 8.14 -11.78 -13.13
N VAL A 62 9.41 -11.42 -12.98
CA VAL A 62 10.51 -12.36 -12.95
C VAL A 62 10.60 -13.04 -11.59
N ASP A 63 10.68 -12.26 -10.52
CA ASP A 63 11.02 -12.77 -9.18
C ASP A 63 9.79 -13.38 -8.48
N ALA A 64 8.61 -12.75 -8.62
CA ALA A 64 7.38 -13.19 -7.95
C ALA A 64 6.50 -14.08 -8.83
N LEU A 65 6.54 -13.90 -10.15
CA LEU A 65 5.66 -14.59 -11.09
C LEU A 65 6.39 -15.61 -11.98
N GLY A 66 7.72 -15.70 -11.88
CA GLY A 66 8.53 -16.71 -12.58
C GLY A 66 8.53 -16.54 -14.10
N ARG A 67 8.39 -15.30 -14.59
CA ARG A 67 8.57 -14.97 -16.01
C ARG A 67 10.05 -15.00 -16.39
N PRO A 68 10.38 -15.30 -17.66
CA PRO A 68 11.75 -15.30 -18.12
C PRO A 68 12.37 -13.88 -18.06
N PRO A 69 13.71 -13.76 -17.97
CA PRO A 69 14.38 -12.46 -17.82
C PRO A 69 14.21 -11.54 -19.03
N ASN A 70 13.86 -12.07 -20.20
CA ASN A 70 13.54 -11.29 -21.41
C ASN A 70 12.09 -10.76 -21.42
N PHE A 71 11.39 -10.79 -20.28
CA PHE A 71 10.03 -10.30 -20.14
C PHE A 71 9.92 -8.80 -20.44
N ASP A 72 9.01 -8.45 -21.35
CA ASP A 72 8.68 -7.06 -21.67
C ASP A 72 7.39 -6.61 -20.97
N THR A 73 7.52 -5.65 -20.06
CA THR A 73 6.41 -5.06 -19.31
C THR A 73 5.46 -4.20 -20.15
N GLN A 74 5.86 -3.77 -21.35
CA GLN A 74 5.01 -3.02 -22.28
C GLN A 74 4.14 -3.96 -23.10
N ALA A 75 4.69 -5.09 -23.55
CA ALA A 75 3.96 -6.10 -24.31
C ALA A 75 3.05 -6.99 -23.45
N ASP A 76 3.44 -7.33 -22.21
CA ASP A 76 2.66 -8.20 -21.33
C ASP A 76 2.24 -7.50 -20.02
N SER A 77 0.93 -7.40 -19.82
CA SER A 77 0.31 -6.81 -18.63
C SER A 77 0.14 -7.81 -17.47
N TYR A 78 0.58 -9.06 -17.62
CA TYR A 78 0.39 -10.14 -16.66
C TYR A 78 0.71 -9.76 -15.21
N PRO A 79 1.83 -9.09 -14.87
CA PRO A 79 2.11 -8.65 -13.50
C PRO A 79 1.06 -7.68 -12.98
N ARG A 80 0.64 -6.72 -13.81
CA ARG A 80 -0.36 -5.71 -13.46
C ARG A 80 -1.72 -6.36 -13.20
N VAL A 81 -2.08 -7.34 -14.02
CA VAL A 81 -3.31 -8.14 -13.87
C VAL A 81 -3.27 -8.97 -12.59
N GLN A 82 -2.17 -9.68 -12.30
CA GLN A 82 -2.07 -10.49 -11.09
C GLN A 82 -2.11 -9.63 -9.82
N VAL A 83 -1.47 -8.46 -9.80
CA VAL A 83 -1.58 -7.53 -8.66
C VAL A 83 -2.99 -6.97 -8.54
N GLY A 84 -3.67 -6.68 -9.65
CA GLY A 84 -5.08 -6.31 -9.66
C GLY A 84 -5.99 -7.39 -9.08
N ARG A 85 -5.71 -8.66 -9.39
CA ARG A 85 -6.42 -9.81 -8.80
C ARG A 85 -6.13 -9.95 -7.31
N LEU A 86 -4.88 -9.79 -6.90
CA LEU A 86 -4.48 -9.85 -5.50
C LEU A 86 -5.18 -8.78 -4.66
N ARG A 87 -5.33 -7.54 -5.17
CA ARG A 87 -6.12 -6.49 -4.51
C ARG A 87 -7.55 -6.96 -4.22
N LYS A 88 -8.25 -7.42 -5.26
CA LYS A 88 -9.65 -7.90 -5.12
C LYS A 88 -9.76 -9.07 -4.15
N LEU A 89 -8.75 -9.94 -4.13
CA LEU A 89 -8.72 -11.11 -3.26
C LEU A 89 -8.48 -10.72 -1.80
N LEU A 90 -7.59 -9.76 -1.53
CA LEU A 90 -7.42 -9.16 -0.20
C LEU A 90 -8.70 -8.44 0.25
N ASP A 91 -9.35 -7.68 -0.63
CA ASP A 91 -10.61 -7.02 -0.32
C ASP A 91 -11.70 -8.02 0.07
N ALA A 92 -11.84 -9.11 -0.68
CA ALA A 92 -12.79 -10.18 -0.37
C ALA A 92 -12.46 -10.91 0.94
N TYR A 93 -11.18 -11.24 1.16
CA TYR A 93 -10.71 -11.85 2.40
C TYR A 93 -11.06 -11.00 3.63
N TYR A 94 -10.76 -9.69 3.60
CA TYR A 94 -11.08 -8.80 4.72
C TYR A 94 -12.58 -8.50 4.83
N ALA A 95 -13.36 -8.58 3.75
CA ALA A 95 -14.80 -8.44 3.80
C ALA A 95 -15.49 -9.65 4.48
N GLU A 96 -14.97 -10.87 4.27
CA GLU A 96 -15.53 -12.10 4.84
C GLU A 96 -15.04 -12.38 6.26
N CYS A 97 -13.73 -12.24 6.50
CA CYS A 97 -13.13 -12.59 7.80
C CYS A 97 -13.06 -11.41 8.77
N GLY A 98 -13.30 -10.19 8.29
CA GLY A 98 -12.99 -8.98 9.03
C GLY A 98 -11.48 -8.83 9.26
N ILE A 99 -11.11 -7.90 10.13
CA ILE A 99 -9.72 -7.78 10.59
C ILE A 99 -9.60 -8.47 11.94
N ALA A 100 -9.02 -9.67 11.94
CA ALA A 100 -8.86 -10.48 13.14
C ALA A 100 -7.49 -10.29 13.83
N GLY A 101 -6.64 -9.39 13.35
CA GLY A 101 -5.29 -9.14 13.89
C GLY A 101 -4.92 -7.67 13.88
N ASP A 102 -3.69 -7.39 14.30
CA ASP A 102 -3.22 -6.01 14.52
C ASP A 102 -2.81 -5.30 13.22
N VAL A 103 -2.66 -6.05 12.13
CA VAL A 103 -2.21 -5.52 10.83
C VAL A 103 -3.19 -5.92 9.73
N ARG A 104 -3.52 -4.95 8.88
CA ARG A 104 -4.22 -5.16 7.62
C ARG A 104 -3.27 -4.93 6.45
N PHE A 105 -3.35 -5.81 5.47
CA PHE A 105 -2.63 -5.69 4.21
C PHE A 105 -3.42 -4.88 3.18
N HIS A 106 -2.76 -3.90 2.56
CA HIS A 106 -3.36 -3.07 1.53
C HIS A 106 -2.36 -2.75 0.41
N ILE A 107 -2.83 -2.80 -0.84
CA ILE A 107 -2.02 -2.45 -2.02
C ILE A 107 -2.68 -1.26 -2.72
N PRO A 108 -2.09 -0.05 -2.65
CA PRO A 108 -2.65 1.14 -3.29
C PRO A 108 -2.87 0.96 -4.80
N LYS A 109 -3.87 1.65 -5.34
CA LYS A 109 -4.11 1.69 -6.79
C LYS A 109 -2.91 2.29 -7.51
N GLY A 110 -2.61 1.78 -8.70
CA GLY A 110 -1.52 2.26 -9.55
C GLY A 110 -0.10 1.88 -9.09
N GLY A 111 0.07 1.38 -7.86
CA GLY A 111 1.35 0.93 -7.33
C GLY A 111 1.49 -0.59 -7.22
N TYR A 112 2.62 -1.02 -6.67
CA TYR A 112 2.87 -2.40 -6.26
C TYR A 112 3.31 -2.51 -4.80
N GLU A 113 3.36 -1.38 -4.10
CA GLU A 113 3.76 -1.31 -2.71
C GLU A 113 2.71 -2.01 -1.84
N MET A 114 3.16 -2.93 -0.99
CA MET A 114 2.36 -3.48 0.09
C MET A 114 2.46 -2.58 1.31
N ARG A 115 1.32 -2.19 1.87
CA ARG A 115 1.21 -1.37 3.08
C ARG A 115 0.62 -2.18 4.22
N PHE A 116 1.12 -1.89 5.42
CA PHE A 116 0.66 -2.46 6.69
C PHE A 116 -0.09 -1.38 7.44
N GLU A 117 -1.41 -1.51 7.53
CA GLU A 117 -2.26 -0.59 8.25
C GLU A 117 -2.53 -1.18 9.65
N ALA A 118 -2.22 -0.41 10.70
CA ALA A 118 -2.56 -0.82 12.05
C ALA A 118 -4.08 -0.92 12.17
N SER A 119 -4.56 -2.07 12.59
CA SER A 119 -5.97 -2.26 12.89
C SER A 119 -6.15 -1.89 14.35
N ALA A 120 -6.83 -0.77 14.58
CA ALA A 120 -7.38 -0.51 15.89
C ALA A 120 -8.43 -1.61 16.13
N VAL A 121 -8.02 -2.70 16.78
CA VAL A 121 -8.96 -3.51 17.54
C VAL A 121 -9.66 -2.50 18.45
N PRO A 122 -10.98 -2.30 18.33
CA PRO A 122 -11.66 -1.46 19.30
C PRO A 122 -11.45 -2.15 20.64
N GLU A 123 -10.58 -1.57 21.47
CA GLU A 123 -10.54 -1.85 22.89
C GLU A 123 -12.00 -1.80 23.36
N PRO A 124 -12.54 -2.86 24.00
CA PRO A 124 -13.90 -2.82 24.46
C PRO A 124 -13.99 -1.64 25.42
N ALA A 125 -14.62 -0.56 24.95
CA ALA A 125 -14.80 0.64 25.74
C ALA A 125 -15.37 0.21 27.10
N PRO A 126 -14.77 0.61 28.23
CA PRO A 126 -15.38 0.36 29.52
C PRO A 126 -16.79 0.94 29.44
N SER A 127 -17.78 0.06 29.57
CA SER A 127 -19.19 0.41 29.47
C SER A 127 -19.50 1.38 30.61
N VAL A 128 -19.48 2.67 30.31
CA VAL A 128 -20.02 3.70 31.19
C VAL A 128 -21.55 3.64 31.01
N PRO A 129 -22.33 3.33 32.07
CA PRO A 129 -23.79 3.32 31.96
C PRO A 129 -24.29 4.72 31.63
N ALA A 130 -25.27 4.77 30.73
CA ALA A 130 -25.87 5.96 30.18
C ALA A 130 -26.39 6.97 31.22
N ALA A 131 -26.16 8.25 30.96
CA ALA A 131 -27.04 9.35 31.35
C ALA A 131 -27.15 10.31 30.15
N PRO A 132 -28.36 10.84 29.84
CA PRO A 132 -28.68 11.34 28.51
C PRO A 132 -28.35 12.84 28.33
N GLU A 133 -28.32 13.20 27.04
CA GLU A 133 -28.70 14.51 26.49
C GLU A 133 -27.61 15.56 26.20
N SER A 134 -27.60 15.93 24.91
CA SER A 134 -27.14 17.20 24.32
C SER A 134 -25.64 17.46 24.20
N GLN A 135 -25.07 17.24 23.00
CA GLN A 135 -24.52 18.31 22.13
C GLN A 135 -23.70 17.74 20.93
N ASP A 136 -24.05 18.29 19.75
CA ASP A 136 -23.44 18.27 18.40
C ASP A 136 -22.90 16.97 17.76
N PRO A 137 -23.19 16.71 16.46
CA PRO A 137 -22.55 15.59 15.76
C PRO A 137 -21.03 15.83 15.70
N PRO A 138 -20.18 14.85 16.09
CA PRO A 138 -18.75 14.97 15.87
C PRO A 138 -18.48 15.10 14.37
N PRO A 139 -17.47 15.89 13.94
CA PRO A 139 -17.11 15.99 12.54
C PRO A 139 -16.78 14.60 11.98
N PRO A 140 -17.18 14.26 10.74
CA PRO A 140 -16.88 12.96 10.13
C PRO A 140 -15.43 12.93 9.64
N PHE A 141 -14.45 13.09 10.53
CA PHE A 141 -13.03 12.93 10.20
C PHE A 141 -12.23 12.44 11.40
N ALA A 142 -12.27 11.13 11.65
CA ALA A 142 -11.32 10.44 12.51
C ALA A 142 -10.78 9.23 11.74
N GLY A 143 -9.77 9.51 10.92
CA GLY A 143 -9.10 8.52 10.06
C GLY A 143 -8.40 9.19 8.89
N TRP A 144 -7.81 10.36 9.10
CA TRP A 144 -6.99 11.05 8.10
C TRP A 144 -5.64 10.33 7.96
N THR A 145 -5.37 9.60 6.87
CA THR A 145 -5.14 10.02 5.47
C THR A 145 -3.71 10.48 5.19
N GLY A 146 -2.81 9.50 5.01
CA GLY A 146 -1.46 9.69 4.45
C GLY A 146 -1.42 10.13 2.97
N TRP A 147 -2.47 10.81 2.47
CA TRP A 147 -2.51 11.46 1.15
C TRP A 147 -2.60 12.99 1.24
N GLU A 148 -2.74 13.56 2.44
CA GLU A 148 -2.76 15.02 2.65
C GLU A 148 -1.35 15.66 2.65
N ILE A 149 -0.27 14.88 2.84
CA ILE A 149 1.11 15.38 2.62
C ILE A 149 1.37 15.61 1.11
N PHE A 150 0.57 15.00 0.22
CA PHE A 150 0.72 15.11 -1.23
C PHE A 150 -0.13 16.21 -1.90
N ARG A 151 -0.88 17.04 -1.14
CA ARG A 151 -1.55 18.23 -1.71
C ARG A 151 -0.79 19.55 -1.54
N PHE A 152 0.18 19.63 -0.62
CA PHE A 152 0.89 20.90 -0.36
C PHE A 152 2.29 21.04 -1.00
N ALA A 153 2.83 20.00 -1.64
CA ALA A 153 4.12 20.10 -2.33
C ALA A 153 4.05 20.73 -3.75
N ALA A 154 2.86 20.82 -4.37
CA ALA A 154 2.73 21.36 -5.74
C ALA A 154 2.38 22.86 -5.80
N VAL A 155 1.70 23.43 -4.79
CA VAL A 155 1.25 24.83 -4.82
C VAL A 155 2.34 25.80 -4.34
N ALA A 156 3.19 25.41 -3.39
CA ALA A 156 4.32 26.23 -2.94
C ALA A 156 5.43 26.33 -4.00
N PHE A 157 5.64 25.29 -4.81
CA PHE A 157 6.69 25.27 -5.84
C PHE A 157 6.35 26.17 -7.04
N LEU A 158 5.06 26.32 -7.38
CA LEU A 158 4.63 27.18 -8.50
C LEU A 158 4.75 28.68 -8.17
N ALA A 159 4.48 29.08 -6.92
CA ALA A 159 4.58 30.48 -6.49
C ALA A 159 6.05 30.97 -6.45
N VAL A 160 6.99 30.11 -6.07
CA VAL A 160 8.43 30.43 -6.06
C VAL A 160 8.99 30.58 -7.48
N ILE A 161 8.54 29.77 -8.44
CA ILE A 161 8.98 29.87 -9.84
C ILE A 161 8.43 31.14 -10.51
N ILE A 162 7.16 31.50 -10.26
CA ILE A 162 6.55 32.72 -10.82
C ILE A 162 7.21 33.98 -10.22
N GLY A 163 7.54 33.96 -8.91
CA GLY A 163 8.30 35.03 -8.26
C GLY A 163 9.72 35.19 -8.82
N LEU A 164 10.43 34.09 -9.09
CA LEU A 164 11.77 34.14 -9.68
C LEU A 164 11.77 34.66 -11.13
N LEU A 165 10.75 34.29 -11.93
CA LEU A 165 10.61 34.78 -13.30
C LEU A 165 10.21 36.26 -13.37
N ALA A 166 9.45 36.77 -12.40
CA ALA A 166 9.15 38.19 -12.29
C ALA A 166 10.37 39.04 -11.88
N TRP A 167 11.29 38.49 -11.08
CA TRP A 167 12.55 39.16 -10.74
C TRP A 167 13.53 39.20 -11.92
N GLN A 168 13.59 38.13 -12.71
CA GLN A 168 14.46 38.04 -13.90
C GLN A 168 13.96 38.89 -15.09
N GLY A 169 12.70 39.35 -15.08
CA GLY A 169 12.09 40.14 -16.16
C GLY A 169 12.09 41.65 -15.95
N LEU A 170 12.45 42.16 -14.76
CA LEU A 170 12.36 43.60 -14.45
C LEU A 170 13.65 44.39 -14.69
N GLU A 171 14.78 43.73 -15.00
CA GLU A 171 16.05 44.42 -15.27
C GLU A 171 16.22 44.86 -16.73
N ALA A 172 15.26 44.51 -17.63
CA ALA A 172 15.39 44.73 -19.08
C ALA A 172 14.66 45.98 -19.62
N THR A 173 14.16 46.88 -18.78
CA THR A 173 13.51 48.15 -19.23
C THR A 173 14.05 49.39 -18.52
N GLY A 174 15.38 49.44 -18.36
CA GLY A 174 16.12 50.60 -17.87
C GLY A 174 17.25 51.02 -18.79
N PHE A 175 17.02 51.24 -20.10
CA PHE A 175 17.96 52.01 -20.94
C PHE A 175 17.32 52.58 -22.23
N ARG A 176 16.63 53.71 -22.11
CA ARG A 176 16.61 54.75 -23.17
C ARG A 176 16.11 56.08 -22.62
N GLY A 177 17.04 57.00 -22.41
CA GLY A 177 16.84 58.40 -22.01
C GLY A 177 18.19 59.07 -21.94
#